data_AF-A0A855QJJ3-F1
#
_entry.id   AF-A0A855QJJ3-F1
#
_cell.length_a   1.000
_cell.length_b   1.000
_cell.length_c   1.000
_cell.angle_alpha   90.00
_cell.angle_beta   90.00
_cell.angle_gamma   90.00
#
_symmetry.space_group_name_H-M   'P 1'
#
loop_
_entity.id
_entity.type
_entity.pdbx_description
1 polymer ?
#
loop_
_entity_poly.entity_id
_entity_poly.type
_entity_poly.pdbx_seq_one_letter_code
_entity_poly.pdbx_strand_id
1 'polypeptide(L)' 'MQPASAPAFTVHQDLSFEDALAQICDLLRCATATAAGTTQGLSGDQRHMASATEHLINNAKTLADRALDCPQGA' A
#
# COMPACT_ATOMS: atom_id res chain seq x y z
N MET A 1 19.07 13.37 -17.25
CA MET A 1 17.82 13.85 -16.64
C MET A 1 17.75 13.25 -15.25
N GLN A 2 18.11 13.99 -14.20
CA GLN A 2 17.95 13.52 -12.82
C GLN A 2 16.46 13.63 -12.47
N PRO A 3 15.79 12.58 -11.96
CA PRO A 3 14.41 12.73 -11.52
C PRO A 3 14.43 13.76 -10.39
N ALA A 4 13.73 14.88 -10.58
CA ALA A 4 13.47 15.82 -9.49
C ALA A 4 12.86 15.00 -8.35
N SER A 5 13.47 15.04 -7.17
CA SER A 5 13.03 14.28 -6.00
C SER A 5 11.53 14.50 -5.84
N ALA A 6 10.73 13.47 -6.09
CA ALA A 6 9.29 13.55 -5.89
C ALA A 6 9.06 14.00 -4.45
N PRO A 7 8.08 14.90 -4.20
CA PRO A 7 7.76 15.29 -2.84
C PRO A 7 7.43 14.02 -2.04
N ALA A 8 8.02 13.90 -0.85
CA ALA A 8 7.70 12.80 0.05
C ALA A 8 6.22 12.86 0.42
N PHE A 9 5.58 11.70 0.53
CA PHE A 9 4.21 11.62 1.01
C PHE A 9 4.14 12.16 2.45
N THR A 10 3.34 13.19 2.68
CA THR A 10 3.11 13.78 4.00
C THR A 10 1.70 13.47 4.47
N VAL A 11 1.59 12.83 5.64
CA VAL A 11 0.31 12.53 6.31
C VAL A 11 -0.19 13.78 7.03
N HIS A 12 -1.49 14.06 6.94
CA HIS A 12 -2.11 15.14 7.71
C HIS A 12 -2.10 14.78 9.21
N GLN A 13 -1.64 15.69 10.07
CA GLN A 13 -1.48 15.39 11.51
C GLN A 13 -2.81 15.32 12.29
N ASP A 14 -3.91 15.75 11.67
CA ASP A 14 -5.25 15.86 12.29
C ASP A 14 -6.16 14.67 11.94
N LEU A 15 -5.61 13.56 11.44
CA LEU A 15 -6.43 12.42 11.04
C LEU A 15 -6.92 11.63 12.25
N SER A 16 -8.21 11.32 12.26
CA SER A 16 -8.78 10.26 13.08
C SER A 16 -8.09 8.93 12.74
N PHE A 17 -8.08 7.99 13.70
CA PHE A 17 -7.61 6.62 13.44
C PHE A 17 -8.33 5.97 12.25
N GLU A 18 -9.66 6.17 12.15
CA GLU A 18 -10.48 5.64 11.05
C GLU A 18 -10.07 6.26 9.70
N ASP A 19 -9.89 7.59 9.65
CA ASP A 19 -9.46 8.30 8.44
C ASP A 19 -8.03 7.91 8.03
N ALA A 20 -7.13 7.76 9.00
CA ALA A 20 -5.76 7.32 8.75
C ALA A 20 -5.74 5.92 8.14
N LEU A 21 -6.58 5.01 8.65
CA LEU A 21 -6.64 3.65 8.12
C LEU A 21 -7.34 3.58 6.75
N ALA A 22 -8.38 4.38 6.52
CA ALA A 22 -8.99 4.52 5.20
C ALA A 22 -7.97 5.00 4.15
N GLN A 23 -7.16 6.02 4.49
CA GLN A 23 -6.07 6.49 3.62
C GLN A 23 -5.00 5.41 3.39
N ILE A 24 -4.65 4.64 4.41
CA ILE A 24 -3.73 3.50 4.27
C ILE A 24 -4.30 2.47 3.29
N CYS A 25 -5.59 2.12 3.40
CA CYS A 25 -6.23 1.17 2.49
C CYS A 25 -6.23 1.67 1.04
N ASP A 26 -6.48 2.97 0.82
CA ASP A 26 -6.40 3.58 -0.51
C ASP A 26 -4.98 3.54 -1.08
N LEU A 27 -3.97 3.86 -0.26
CA LEU A 27 -2.56 3.77 -0.66
C LEU A 27 -2.16 2.34 -1.02
N LEU A 28 -2.58 1.36 -0.21
CA LEU A 28 -2.31 -0.06 -0.47
C LEU A 28 -2.98 -0.53 -1.77
N ARG A 29 -4.21 -0.08 -2.06
CA ARG A 29 -4.87 -0.34 -3.35
C ARG A 29 -4.06 0.22 -4.53
N CYS A 30 -3.56 1.44 -4.42
CA CYS A 30 -2.70 2.06 -5.43
C CYS A 30 -1.38 1.29 -5.59
N ALA A 31 -0.78 0.84 -4.49
CA ALA A 31 0.44 0.03 -4.51
C ALA A 31 0.21 -1.32 -5.19
N THR A 32 -0.92 -2.00 -4.94
CA THR A 32 -1.31 -3.23 -5.64
C THR A 32 -1.44 -3.01 -7.14
N ALA A 33 -2.16 -1.96 -7.56
CA ALA A 33 -2.31 -1.64 -8.99
C ALA A 33 -0.96 -1.34 -9.66
N THR A 34 -0.05 -0.67 -8.94
CA THR A 34 1.30 -0.38 -9.40
C THR A 34 2.14 -1.67 -9.52
N ALA A 35 2.14 -2.53 -8.50
CA ALA A 35 2.85 -3.80 -8.52
C ALA A 35 2.36 -4.68 -9.68
N ALA A 36 1.04 -4.82 -9.83
CA ALA A 36 0.42 -5.56 -10.93
C ALA A 36 0.82 -5.01 -12.30
N GLY A 37 0.76 -3.67 -12.49
CA GLY A 37 1.20 -3.02 -13.72
C GLY A 37 2.69 -3.21 -14.03
N THR A 38 3.53 -3.33 -12.99
CA THR A 38 4.98 -3.52 -13.13
C THR A 38 5.34 -4.97 -13.54
N THR A 39 4.48 -5.96 -13.28
CA THR A 39 4.73 -7.36 -13.71
C THR A 39 4.67 -7.54 -15.24
N GLN A 40 4.05 -6.60 -15.96
CA GLN A 40 3.90 -6.63 -17.40
C GLN A 40 5.23 -6.25 -18.07
N GLY A 41 6.02 -7.26 -18.45
CA GLY A 41 7.34 -7.09 -19.07
C GLY A 41 8.50 -7.66 -18.25
N LEU A 42 8.25 -8.07 -16.99
CA LEU A 42 9.25 -8.76 -16.16
C LEU A 42 9.24 -10.27 -16.42
N SER A 43 10.40 -10.90 -16.33
CA SER A 43 10.58 -12.37 -16.42
C SER A 43 11.52 -12.87 -15.33
N GLY A 44 11.42 -14.15 -14.99
CA GLY A 44 12.27 -14.79 -13.95
C GLY A 44 12.10 -14.13 -12.58
N ASP A 45 13.20 -13.97 -11.86
CA ASP A 45 13.25 -13.46 -10.48
C ASP A 45 12.54 -12.11 -10.30
N GLN A 46 12.58 -11.22 -11.29
CA GLN A 46 11.92 -9.91 -11.18
C GLN A 46 10.39 -10.04 -11.10
N ARG A 47 9.81 -11.00 -11.82
CA ARG A 47 8.37 -11.30 -11.71
C ARG A 47 8.03 -11.93 -10.36
N HIS A 48 8.90 -12.82 -9.86
CA HIS A 48 8.71 -13.41 -8.52
C HIS A 48 8.74 -12.34 -7.43
N MET A 49 9.69 -11.40 -7.49
CA MET A 49 9.76 -10.27 -6.56
C MET A 49 8.52 -9.38 -6.64
N ALA A 50 8.07 -9.03 -7.85
CA ALA A 50 6.87 -8.20 -8.01
C ALA A 50 5.61 -8.90 -7.47
N SER A 51 5.47 -10.21 -7.70
CA SER A 51 4.37 -11.00 -7.13
C SER A 51 4.45 -11.11 -5.61
N ALA A 52 5.65 -11.26 -5.04
CA ALA A 52 5.86 -11.23 -3.59
C ALA A 52 5.51 -9.85 -3.00
N THR A 53 5.88 -8.76 -3.68
CA THR A 53 5.49 -7.39 -3.30
C THR A 53 3.98 -7.22 -3.29
N GLU A 54 3.29 -7.65 -4.35
CA GLU A 54 1.82 -7.61 -4.42
C GLU A 54 1.18 -8.39 -3.28
N HIS A 55 1.70 -9.58 -2.97
CA HIS A 55 1.24 -10.39 -1.85
C HIS A 55 1.41 -9.67 -0.50
N LEU A 56 2.57 -9.07 -0.24
CA LEU A 56 2.82 -8.31 0.99
C LEU A 56 1.86 -7.12 1.14
N ILE A 57 1.59 -6.40 0.04
CA ILE A 57 0.63 -5.29 0.04
C ILE A 57 -0.78 -5.79 0.39
N ASN A 58 -1.21 -6.92 -0.16
CA ASN A 58 -2.52 -7.50 0.15
C ASN A 58 -2.63 -7.96 1.62
N ASN A 59 -1.55 -8.50 2.18
CA ASN A 59 -1.48 -8.83 3.61
C ASN A 59 -1.60 -7.57 4.48
N ALA A 60 -0.86 -6.51 4.15
CA ALA A 60 -0.96 -5.23 4.86
C ALA A 60 -2.38 -4.65 4.81
N LYS A 61 -3.06 -4.77 3.65
CA LYS A 61 -4.45 -4.33 3.50
C LYS A 61 -5.39 -5.13 4.40
N THR A 62 -5.24 -6.45 4.42
CA THR A 62 -6.02 -7.32 5.30
C THR A 62 -5.83 -6.95 6.76
N LEU A 63 -4.60 -6.64 7.18
CA LEU A 63 -4.32 -6.19 8.55
C LEU A 63 -4.97 -4.83 8.86
N ALA A 64 -4.92 -3.88 7.92
CA ALA A 64 -5.58 -2.60 8.05
C ALA A 64 -7.10 -2.77 8.17
N ASP A 65 -7.74 -3.49 7.25
CA ASP A 65 -9.18 -3.75 7.30
C ASP A 65 -9.61 -4.36 8.66
N ARG A 66 -8.79 -5.27 9.23
CA ARG A 66 -9.04 -5.85 10.56
C ARG A 66 -8.87 -4.87 11.73
N ALA A 67 -7.95 -3.94 11.62
CA ALA A 67 -7.74 -2.92 12.64
C ALA A 67 -8.87 -1.87 12.63
N LEU A 68 -9.53 -1.63 11.49
CA LEU A 68 -10.78 -0.87 11.40
C LEU A 68 -11.98 -1.62 12.01
N ASP A 69 -12.10 -2.92 11.72
CA ASP A 69 -13.17 -3.78 12.26
C ASP A 69 -13.03 -4.05 13.77
N CYS A 70 -11.90 -3.70 14.38
CA CYS A 70 -11.71 -3.87 15.82
C CYS A 70 -12.61 -2.86 16.56
N PRO A 71 -13.61 -3.30 17.35
CA PRO A 71 -14.42 -2.40 18.12
C PRO A 71 -13.51 -1.61 19.07
N GLN A 72 -13.60 -0.29 18.99
CA GLN A 72 -12.82 0.64 19.80
C GLN A 72 -13.19 0.44 21.28
N GLY A 73 -12.47 -0.45 21.98
CA GLY A 73 -12.64 -0.70 23.42
C GLY A 73 -12.54 -2.17 23.82
N ALA A 74 -11.33 -2.60 24.20
CA ALA A 74 -11.10 -3.65 25.20
C ALA A 74 -10.17 -3.08 26.27
#